data_AF-A0A933D1S5-F1
#
_entry.id   AF-A0A933D1S5-F1
#
_cell.length_a   1.000
_cell.length_b   1.000
_cell.length_c   1.000
_cell.angle_alpha   90.00
_cell.angle_beta   90.00
_cell.angle_gamma   90.00
#
_symmetry.space_group_name_H-M   'P 1'
#
loop_
_entity.id
_entity.type
_entity.pdbx_description
1 polymer ?
#
loop_
_entity_poly.entity_id
_entity_poly.type
_entity_poly.pdbx_seq_one_letter_code
_entity_poly.pdbx_strand_id
1 'polypeptide(L)'
;MESFLVYAQLLALLCVSALCIFLMFVLVRVKEILNTVESDLKEVTTRAVPVLENMEYISSRVKNITDNIDDQVMMVHESIGSVRQVVDSIVELERKVQARIEGPLLDGVAFIAALFKGVRTFVERVRA
;
A
#
# COMPACT_ATOMS: atom_id res chain seq x y z
N MET A 1 71.02 1.64 -60.04
CA MET A 1 69.78 2.25 -59.48
C MET A 1 68.58 1.33 -59.62
N GLU A 2 68.44 0.60 -60.73
CA GLU A 2 67.31 -0.32 -60.98
C GLU A 2 67.20 -1.46 -59.96
N SER A 3 68.31 -2.10 -59.57
CA SER A 3 68.28 -3.20 -58.58
C SER A 3 67.77 -2.75 -57.21
N PHE A 4 68.09 -1.53 -56.78
CA PHE A 4 67.60 -0.97 -55.51
C PHE A 4 66.08 -0.78 -55.52
N LEU A 5 65.54 -0.35 -56.66
CA LEU A 5 64.09 -0.16 -56.86
C LEU A 5 63.34 -1.49 -56.79
N VAL A 6 63.91 -2.56 -57.35
CA VAL A 6 63.35 -3.92 -57.28
C VAL A 6 63.34 -4.46 -55.85
N TYR A 7 64.42 -4.27 -55.08
CA TYR A 7 64.47 -4.71 -53.68
C TYR A 7 63.47 -3.94 -52.81
N ALA A 8 63.33 -2.63 -53.01
CA ALA A 8 62.35 -1.82 -52.29
C ALA A 8 60.91 -2.27 -52.60
N GLN A 9 60.61 -2.60 -53.86
CA GLN A 9 59.29 -3.07 -54.29
C GLN A 9 58.95 -4.45 -53.70
N LEU A 10 59.90 -5.38 -53.65
CA LEU A 10 59.73 -6.68 -52.99
C LEU A 10 59.45 -6.54 -51.50
N LEU A 11 60.18 -5.65 -50.82
CA LEU A 11 60.00 -5.41 -49.39
C LEU A 11 58.63 -4.76 -49.10
N ALA A 12 58.21 -3.81 -49.93
CA ALA A 12 56.88 -3.21 -49.85
C ALA A 12 55.76 -4.24 -50.03
N LEU A 13 55.88 -5.14 -51.02
CA LEU A 13 54.93 -6.23 -51.25
C LEU A 13 54.82 -7.17 -50.05
N LEU A 14 55.96 -7.50 -49.43
CA LEU A 14 55.99 -8.36 -48.25
C LEU A 14 55.30 -7.70 -47.05
N CYS A 15 55.56 -6.42 -46.81
CA CYS A 15 54.89 -5.65 -45.75
C CYS A 15 53.37 -5.56 -45.96
N VAL A 16 52.93 -5.31 -47.21
CA VAL A 16 51.50 -5.27 -47.54
C VAL A 16 50.85 -6.63 -47.33
N SER A 17 51.50 -7.72 -47.76
CA SER A 17 50.99 -9.08 -47.54
C SER A 17 50.85 -9.41 -46.05
N ALA A 18 51.84 -9.03 -45.22
CA ALA A 18 51.77 -9.24 -43.77
C ALA A 18 50.63 -8.43 -43.13
N LEU A 19 50.42 -7.18 -43.56
CA LEU A 19 49.30 -6.34 -43.11
C LEU A 19 47.94 -6.94 -43.47
N CYS A 20 47.79 -7.48 -44.68
CA CYS A 20 46.54 -8.12 -45.11
C CYS A 20 46.20 -9.33 -44.23
N ILE A 21 47.19 -10.17 -43.89
CA ILE A 21 46.98 -11.33 -43.01
C ILE A 21 46.59 -10.86 -41.60
N PHE A 22 47.28 -9.84 -41.09
CA PHE A 22 46.96 -9.27 -39.77
C PHE A 22 45.52 -8.72 -39.72
N LEU A 23 45.10 -7.96 -40.74
CA LEU A 23 43.74 -7.44 -40.83
C LEU A 23 42.69 -8.54 -40.89
N MET A 24 42.95 -9.63 -41.61
CA MET A 24 42.05 -10.78 -41.65
C MET A 24 41.87 -11.39 -40.26
N PHE A 25 42.94 -11.52 -39.49
CA PHE A 25 42.87 -12.04 -38.12
C PHE A 25 42.07 -11.12 -37.19
N VAL A 26 42.28 -9.80 -37.28
CA VAL A 26 41.53 -8.81 -36.51
C VAL A 26 40.04 -8.85 -36.86
N LEU A 27 39.69 -8.94 -38.14
CA LEU A 27 38.29 -9.03 -38.57
C LEU A 27 37.58 -10.27 -38.02
N VAL A 28 38.28 -11.42 -37.98
CA VAL A 28 37.73 -12.64 -37.37
C VAL A 28 37.44 -12.42 -35.88
N ARG A 29 38.39 -11.82 -35.15
CA ARG A 29 38.21 -11.50 -33.72
C ARG A 29 37.07 -10.52 -33.47
N VAL A 30 36.94 -9.49 -34.30
CA VAL A 30 35.84 -8.52 -34.20
C VAL A 30 34.50 -9.20 -34.45
N LYS A 31 34.43 -10.11 -35.43
CA LYS A 31 33.20 -10.87 -35.71
C LYS A 31 32.81 -11.78 -34.53
N GLU A 32 33.78 -12.44 -33.89
CA GLU A 32 33.54 -13.23 -32.68
C GLU A 32 32.98 -12.36 -31.54
N ILE A 33 33.57 -11.20 -31.30
CA ILE A 33 33.10 -10.27 -30.26
C ILE A 33 31.69 -9.79 -30.56
N LEU A 34 31.39 -9.41 -31.81
CA LEU A 34 30.06 -8.97 -32.21
C LEU A 34 29.02 -10.07 -32.02
N ASN A 35 29.34 -11.32 -32.35
CA ASN A 35 28.45 -12.45 -32.12
C ASN A 35 28.18 -12.68 -30.62
N THR A 36 29.20 -12.56 -29.76
CA THR A 36 29.02 -12.66 -28.31
C THR A 36 28.14 -11.55 -27.79
N VAL A 37 28.38 -10.30 -28.21
CA VAL A 37 27.57 -9.14 -27.81
C VAL A 37 26.12 -9.31 -28.27
N GLU A 38 25.88 -9.79 -29.49
CA GLU A 38 24.53 -10.06 -29.99
C GLU A 38 23.82 -11.12 -29.14
N SER A 39 24.54 -12.19 -28.76
CA SER A 39 24.02 -13.23 -27.87
C SER A 39 23.67 -12.67 -26.48
N ASP A 40 24.56 -11.88 -25.88
CA ASP A 40 24.36 -11.28 -24.56
C ASP A 40 23.18 -10.29 -24.58
N LEU A 41 23.07 -9.47 -25.62
CA LEU A 41 21.93 -8.55 -25.78
C LEU A 41 20.61 -9.31 -25.94
N LYS A 42 20.61 -10.42 -26.67
CA LYS A 42 19.43 -11.27 -26.82
C LYS A 42 19.04 -11.91 -25.49
N GLU A 43 20.01 -12.36 -24.70
CA GLU A 43 19.76 -12.91 -23.37
C GLU A 43 19.23 -11.84 -22.40
N VAL A 44 19.83 -10.64 -22.39
CA VAL A 44 19.35 -9.50 -21.61
C VAL A 44 17.93 -9.15 -22.00
N THR A 45 17.62 -9.06 -23.29
CA THR A 45 16.25 -8.77 -23.76
C THR A 45 15.27 -9.85 -23.30
N THR A 46 15.66 -11.13 -23.44
CA THR A 46 14.83 -12.27 -23.05
C THR A 46 14.54 -12.29 -21.55
N ARG A 47 15.47 -11.81 -20.72
CA ARG A 47 15.31 -11.74 -19.25
C ARG A 47 14.68 -10.43 -18.76
N ALA A 48 14.94 -9.31 -19.43
CA ALA A 48 14.49 -7.99 -19.01
C ALA A 48 13.02 -7.72 -19.34
N VAL A 49 12.56 -8.14 -20.53
CA VAL A 49 11.15 -8.00 -20.94
C VAL A 49 10.18 -8.62 -19.92
N PRO A 50 10.33 -9.89 -19.50
CA PRO A 50 9.42 -10.46 -18.51
C PRO A 50 9.54 -9.80 -17.14
N VAL A 51 10.69 -9.25 -16.75
CA VAL A 51 10.82 -8.50 -15.49
C VAL A 51 10.00 -7.21 -15.54
N LEU A 52 10.02 -6.49 -16.66
CA LEU A 52 9.21 -5.29 -16.86
C LEU A 52 7.70 -5.61 -16.86
N GLU A 53 7.29 -6.66 -17.57
CA GLU A 53 5.90 -7.13 -17.56
C GLU A 53 5.44 -7.56 -16.15
N ASN A 54 6.28 -8.27 -15.41
CA ASN A 54 5.98 -8.65 -14.02
C ASN A 54 5.91 -7.42 -13.11
N MET A 55 6.72 -6.38 -13.33
CA MET A 55 6.64 -5.14 -12.57
C MET A 55 5.32 -4.41 -12.79
N GLU A 56 4.83 -4.35 -14.02
CA GLU A 56 3.53 -3.77 -14.35
C GLU A 56 2.38 -4.57 -13.72
N TYR A 57 2.49 -5.90 -13.76
CA TYR A 57 1.54 -6.78 -13.07
C TYR A 57 1.53 -6.58 -11.56
N ILE A 58 2.71 -6.46 -10.93
CA ILE A 58 2.83 -6.21 -9.49
C ILE A 58 2.28 -4.83 -9.15
N SER A 59 2.62 -3.79 -9.92
CA SER A 59 2.14 -2.43 -9.72
C SER A 59 0.63 -2.34 -9.80
N SER A 60 0.01 -2.99 -10.79
CA SER A 60 -1.46 -3.05 -10.91
C SER A 60 -2.11 -3.81 -9.75
N ARG A 61 -1.52 -4.92 -9.28
CA ARG A 61 -2.00 -5.62 -8.08
C ARG A 61 -1.88 -4.77 -6.83
N VAL A 62 -0.77 -4.06 -6.63
CA VAL A 62 -0.57 -3.17 -5.48
C VAL A 62 -1.61 -2.06 -5.51
N LYS A 63 -1.86 -1.44 -6.66
CA LYS A 63 -2.93 -0.44 -6.81
C LYS A 63 -4.29 -1.02 -6.41
N ASN A 64 -4.66 -2.18 -6.95
CA ASN A 64 -5.92 -2.83 -6.59
C ASN A 64 -6.02 -3.14 -5.09
N ILE A 65 -4.93 -3.61 -4.46
CA ILE A 65 -4.92 -3.86 -3.01
C ILE A 65 -5.14 -2.56 -2.24
N THR A 66 -4.45 -1.48 -2.61
CA THR A 66 -4.61 -0.16 -1.99
C THR A 66 -6.05 0.34 -2.14
N ASP A 67 -6.63 0.25 -3.33
CA ASP A 67 -8.02 0.67 -3.57
C ASP A 67 -9.01 -0.14 -2.70
N ASN A 68 -8.82 -1.46 -2.59
CA ASN A 68 -9.65 -2.31 -1.71
C ASN A 68 -9.45 -2.03 -0.21
N ILE A 69 -8.26 -1.56 0.19
CA ILE A 69 -8.00 -1.16 1.59
C ILE A 69 -8.73 0.14 1.89
N ASP A 70 -8.69 1.12 1.00
CA ASP A 70 -9.42 2.39 1.18
C ASP A 70 -10.93 2.13 1.33
N ASP A 71 -11.51 1.25 0.50
CA ASP A 71 -12.91 0.84 0.60
C ASP A 71 -13.22 0.15 1.95
N GLN A 72 -12.35 -0.74 2.41
CA GLN A 72 -12.52 -1.44 3.69
C GLN A 72 -12.42 -0.48 4.88
N VAL A 73 -11.49 0.46 4.85
CA VAL A 73 -11.33 1.48 5.89
C VAL A 73 -12.57 2.38 5.95
N MET A 74 -13.11 2.76 4.79
CA MET A 74 -14.35 3.55 4.71
C MET A 74 -15.54 2.82 5.33
N MET A 75 -15.75 1.53 4.99
CA MET A 75 -16.82 0.72 5.60
C MET A 75 -16.66 0.56 7.11
N VAL A 76 -15.43 0.39 7.61
CA VAL A 76 -15.17 0.33 9.06
C VAL A 76 -15.49 1.66 9.72
N HIS A 77 -15.12 2.79 9.11
CA HIS A 77 -15.44 4.11 9.62
C HIS A 77 -16.95 4.35 9.70
N GLU A 78 -17.71 3.95 8.66
CA GLU A 78 -19.17 4.02 8.66
C GLU A 78 -19.81 3.12 9.73
N SER A 79 -19.25 1.91 9.91
CA SER A 79 -19.71 0.97 10.95
C SER A 79 -19.49 1.53 12.35
N ILE A 80 -18.32 2.12 12.61
CA ILE A 80 -18.02 2.81 13.88
C ILE A 80 -18.96 4.00 14.08
N GLY A 81 -19.25 4.76 13.02
CA GLY A 81 -20.22 5.85 13.06
C GLY A 81 -21.62 5.38 13.48
N SER A 82 -22.07 4.26 12.92
CA SER A 82 -23.36 3.65 13.25
C SER A 82 -23.43 3.16 14.69
N VAL A 83 -22.36 2.51 15.18
CA VAL A 83 -22.27 2.08 16.58
C VAL A 83 -22.30 3.28 17.52
N ARG A 84 -21.56 4.35 17.19
CA ARG A 84 -21.57 5.59 17.96
C ARG A 84 -22.99 6.18 18.04
N GLN A 85 -23.73 6.20 16.94
CA GLN A 85 -25.11 6.70 16.92
C GLN A 85 -26.05 5.87 17.81
N VAL A 86 -25.88 4.54 17.84
CA VAL A 86 -26.65 3.67 18.75
C VAL A 86 -26.30 3.96 20.20
N VAL A 87 -25.00 4.09 20.52
CA VAL A 87 -24.54 4.44 21.87
C VAL A 87 -25.10 5.80 22.30
N ASP A 88 -25.03 6.81 21.45
CA ASP A 88 -25.55 8.14 21.74
C ASP A 88 -27.08 8.08 21.99
N SER A 89 -27.81 7.28 21.21
CA SER A 89 -29.25 7.07 21.38
C SER A 89 -29.59 6.36 22.69
N ILE A 90 -28.76 5.39 23.12
CA ILE A 90 -28.93 4.69 24.39
C ILE A 90 -28.69 5.65 25.56
N VAL A 91 -27.63 6.45 25.50
CA VAL A 91 -27.32 7.46 26.53
C VAL A 91 -28.43 8.52 26.61
N GLU A 92 -28.99 8.94 25.47
CA GLU A 92 -30.13 9.87 25.46
C GLU A 92 -31.40 9.24 26.07
N LEU A 93 -31.64 7.96 25.77
CA LEU A 93 -32.76 7.21 26.36
C LEU A 93 -32.61 7.10 27.88
N GLU A 94 -31.42 6.74 28.36
CA GLU A 94 -31.10 6.66 29.79
C GLU A 94 -31.38 8.01 30.48
N ARG A 95 -30.87 9.11 29.91
CA ARG A 95 -31.12 10.47 30.44
C ARG A 95 -32.61 10.81 30.48
N LYS A 96 -33.37 10.49 29.42
CA LYS A 96 -34.83 10.72 29.39
C LYS A 96 -35.56 9.87 30.43
N VAL A 97 -35.18 8.60 30.58
CA VAL A 97 -35.76 7.67 31.54
C VAL A 97 -35.47 8.14 32.96
N GLN A 98 -34.22 8.49 33.28
CA GLN A 98 -33.83 9.00 34.59
C GLN A 98 -34.61 10.27 34.93
N ALA A 99 -34.67 11.25 34.03
CA ALA A 99 -35.41 12.49 34.24
C ALA A 99 -36.92 12.26 34.46
N ARG A 100 -37.51 11.27 33.79
CA ARG A 100 -38.94 10.93 33.93
C ARG A 100 -39.26 10.11 35.18
N ILE A 101 -38.30 9.37 35.71
CA ILE A 101 -38.48 8.50 36.87
C ILE A 101 -38.11 9.23 38.17
N GLU A 102 -37.10 10.10 38.18
CA GLU A 102 -36.70 10.85 39.38
C GLU A 102 -37.83 11.73 39.95
N GLY A 103 -38.56 12.45 39.09
CA GLY A 103 -39.68 13.30 39.53
C GLY A 103 -40.79 12.52 40.25
N PRO A 104 -41.41 11.51 39.62
CA PRO A 104 -42.47 10.72 40.24
C PRO A 104 -42.03 9.91 41.47
N LEU A 105 -40.78 9.45 41.52
CA LEU A 105 -40.26 8.76 42.71
C LEU A 105 -40.09 9.71 43.88
N LEU A 106 -39.52 10.90 43.65
CA LEU A 106 -39.40 11.93 44.70
C LEU A 106 -40.77 12.36 45.21
N ASP A 107 -41.74 12.57 44.31
CA ASP A 107 -43.11 12.95 44.68
C ASP A 107 -43.84 11.81 45.43
N GLY A 108 -43.68 10.56 45.00
CA GLY A 108 -44.28 9.40 45.66
C GLY A 108 -43.70 9.15 47.06
N VAL A 109 -42.39 9.27 47.21
CA VAL A 109 -41.72 9.17 48.53
C VAL A 109 -42.14 10.33 49.42
N ALA A 110 -42.25 11.55 48.88
CA ALA A 110 -42.72 12.71 49.64
C ALA A 110 -44.18 12.53 50.10
N PHE A 111 -45.06 11.97 49.26
CA PHE A 111 -46.46 11.70 49.61
C PHE A 111 -46.58 10.63 50.71
N ILE A 112 -45.83 9.53 50.60
CA ILE A 112 -45.80 8.49 51.63
C ILE A 112 -45.23 9.05 52.94
N ALA A 113 -44.13 9.81 52.88
CA ALA A 113 -43.57 10.47 54.04
C ALA A 113 -44.55 11.45 54.70
N ALA A 114 -45.31 12.21 53.89
CA ALA A 114 -46.36 13.11 54.38
C ALA A 114 -47.52 12.35 55.05
N LEU A 115 -47.94 11.21 54.50
CA LEU A 115 -48.98 10.35 55.11
C LEU A 115 -48.53 9.80 56.46
N PHE A 116 -47.32 9.25 56.56
CA PHE A 116 -46.78 8.77 57.83
C PHE A 116 -46.66 9.88 58.86
N LYS A 117 -46.23 11.08 58.44
CA LYS A 117 -46.16 12.25 59.31
C LYS A 117 -47.56 12.67 59.78
N GLY A 118 -48.55 12.69 58.90
CA GLY A 118 -49.95 12.98 59.23
C GLY A 118 -50.54 12.00 60.23
N VAL A 119 -50.34 10.69 60.03
CA VAL A 119 -50.79 9.64 60.96
C VAL A 119 -50.11 9.80 62.31
N ARG A 120 -48.79 10.03 62.34
CA ARG A 120 -48.06 10.25 63.59
C ARG A 120 -48.56 11.47 64.34
N THR A 121 -48.74 12.60 63.67
CA THR A 121 -49.28 13.82 64.28
C THR A 121 -50.71 13.62 64.78
N PHE A 122 -51.54 12.87 64.06
CA PHE A 122 -52.90 12.55 64.50
C PHE A 122 -52.91 11.67 65.75
N VAL A 123 -52.06 10.63 65.81
CA VAL A 123 -51.91 9.77 66.99
C VAL A 123 -51.36 10.55 68.18
N GLU A 124 -50.36 11.41 67.99
CA GLU A 124 -49.84 12.30 69.04
C GLU A 124 -50.91 13.29 69.55
N ARG A 125 -51.79 13.78 68.66
CA ARG A 125 -52.88 14.71 69.01
C ARG A 125 -54.06 14.04 69.72
N VAL A 126 -54.39 12.80 69.37
CA VAL A 126 -55.51 12.03 69.97
C VAL A 126 -55.10 11.40 71.31
N ARG A 127 -53.80 11.19 71.54
CA ARG A 127 -53.26 10.61 72.78
C ARG A 127 -52.85 11.66 73.82
N ALA A 128 -52.93 12.95 73.47
CA ALA A 128 -52.75 14.11 74.36
C ALA A 128 -54.13 14.62 74.80
#